data_AF-A0AAD7HJZ0-F1
#
_entry.id   AF-A0AAD7HJZ0-F1
#
_cell.length_a   1.000
_cell.length_b   1.000
_cell.length_c   1.000
_cell.angle_alpha   90.00
_cell.angle_beta   90.00
_cell.angle_gamma   90.00
#
_symmetry.space_group_name_H-M   'P 1'
#
loop_
_entity.id
_entity.type
_entity.pdbx_description
1 polymer ?
#
loop_
_entity_poly.entity_id
_entity_poly.type
_entity_poly.pdbx_seq_one_letter_code
_entity_poly.pdbx_strand_id
1 'polypeptide(L)'
;QLTPKWEDPTKRRCTPGKLVDLEHGIYVETNVVELPNVLAPMAIHGNGITCVLLHRKSREHEQFFGAQKVGIANFPPHVLAQTTKMGTMCIGSQWDETE
;
A
#
# COMPACT_ATOMS: atom_id res chain seq x y z
N GLN A 1 17.91 19.24 4.10
CA GLN A 1 17.32 18.10 4.86
C GLN A 1 15.84 18.37 5.00
N LEU A 2 14.98 17.47 4.49
CA LEU A 2 13.52 17.57 4.69
C LEU A 2 13.18 16.94 6.04
N THR A 3 12.85 17.77 7.02
CA THR A 3 12.37 17.27 8.31
C THR A 3 10.91 16.86 8.15
N PRO A 4 10.54 15.58 8.37
CA PRO A 4 9.15 15.16 8.27
C PRO A 4 8.31 15.90 9.31
N LYS A 5 7.20 16.47 8.86
CA LYS A 5 6.17 17.01 9.77
C LYS A 5 5.20 15.88 10.07
N TRP A 6 5.20 15.42 11.32
CA TRP A 6 4.21 14.46 11.80
C TRP A 6 2.86 15.17 11.94
N GLU A 7 1.84 14.66 11.25
CA GLU A 7 0.46 15.10 11.51
C GLU A 7 0.01 14.52 12.85
N ASP A 8 -0.66 15.35 13.64
CA ASP A 8 -1.24 14.94 14.92
C ASP A 8 -2.39 13.95 14.65
N PRO A 9 -2.31 12.71 15.17
CA PRO A 9 -3.32 11.69 14.93
C PRO A 9 -4.70 12.05 15.51
N THR A 10 -4.79 13.03 16.42
CA THR A 10 -6.06 13.51 16.95
C THR A 10 -6.80 14.44 15.99
N LYS A 11 -6.10 15.01 15.00
CA LYS A 11 -6.68 15.96 14.03
C LYS A 11 -7.44 15.28 12.89
N ARG A 12 -7.17 14.01 12.63
CA ARG A 12 -7.91 13.21 11.63
C ARG A 12 -8.47 11.97 12.29
N ARG A 13 -9.81 11.88 12.32
CA ARG A 13 -10.48 10.67 12.81
C ARG A 13 -10.10 9.50 11.92
N CYS A 14 -9.38 8.55 12.48
CA CYS A 14 -9.17 7.25 11.87
C CYS A 14 -10.43 6.40 12.08
N THR A 15 -10.84 5.71 11.03
CA THR A 15 -11.96 4.78 11.03
C THR A 15 -11.41 3.37 10.84
N PRO A 16 -11.83 2.39 11.66
CA PRO A 16 -11.46 1.00 11.42
C PRO A 16 -12.03 0.54 10.08
N GLY A 17 -11.21 -0.15 9.30
CA GLY A 17 -11.54 -0.67 7.99
C GLY A 17 -11.07 -2.12 7.84
N LYS A 18 -11.63 -2.80 6.83
CA LYS A 18 -11.21 -4.15 6.43
C LYS A 18 -10.91 -4.14 4.94
N LEU A 19 -9.72 -4.57 4.57
CA LEU A 19 -9.40 -4.91 3.19
C LEU A 19 -9.78 -6.35 2.99
N VAL A 20 -10.62 -6.63 2.01
CA VAL A 20 -11.14 -7.97 1.74
C VAL A 20 -10.68 -8.41 0.37
N ASP A 21 -9.99 -9.55 0.32
CA ASP A 21 -9.80 -10.31 -0.89
C ASP A 21 -11.08 -11.12 -1.14
N LEU A 22 -11.87 -10.67 -2.13
CA LEU A 22 -13.15 -11.30 -2.47
C LEU A 22 -12.99 -12.68 -3.12
N GLU A 23 -11.82 -12.98 -3.68
CA GLU A 23 -11.55 -14.27 -4.33
C GLU A 23 -11.25 -15.36 -3.29
N HIS A 24 -10.44 -15.03 -2.29
CA HIS A 24 -9.98 -15.99 -1.28
C HIS A 24 -10.71 -15.87 0.07
N GLY A 25 -11.59 -14.88 0.24
CA GLY A 25 -12.32 -14.64 1.48
C GLY A 25 -11.43 -14.18 2.65
N ILE A 26 -10.22 -13.71 2.35
CA ILE A 26 -9.25 -13.25 3.34
C ILE A 26 -9.52 -11.78 3.64
N TYR A 27 -9.40 -11.38 4.91
CA TYR A 27 -9.45 -9.97 5.27
C TYR A 27 -8.27 -9.55 6.13
N VAL A 28 -7.87 -8.28 5.97
CA VAL A 28 -6.84 -7.62 6.78
C VAL A 28 -7.46 -6.38 7.41
N GLU A 29 -7.32 -6.26 8.72
CA GLU A 29 -7.75 -5.07 9.45
C GLU A 29 -6.80 -3.91 9.20
N THR A 30 -7.35 -2.72 9.05
CA THR A 30 -6.60 -1.49 8.83
C THR A 30 -7.32 -0.31 9.47
N ASN A 31 -6.63 0.82 9.56
CA ASN A 31 -7.24 2.09 9.93
C ASN A 31 -7.06 3.05 8.77
N VAL A 32 -8.16 3.69 8.37
CA VAL A 32 -8.17 4.66 7.26
C VAL A 32 -8.75 5.98 7.71
N VAL A 33 -8.23 7.08 7.16
CA VAL A 33 -8.82 8.42 7.37
C VAL A 33 -9.90 8.75 6.34
N GLU A 34 -9.84 8.11 5.16
CA GLU A 34 -10.77 8.28 4.04
C GLU A 34 -10.86 6.96 3.25
N LEU A 35 -11.86 6.82 2.37
CA LEU A 35 -12.03 5.62 1.55
C LEU A 35 -10.88 5.50 0.53
N PRO A 36 -10.01 4.48 0.63
CA PRO A 36 -8.96 4.27 -0.35
C PRO A 36 -9.53 3.76 -1.67
N ASN A 37 -8.89 4.13 -2.78
CA ASN A 37 -9.19 3.60 -4.12
C ASN A 37 -7.97 2.99 -4.81
N VAL A 38 -6.79 3.07 -4.19
CA VAL A 38 -5.56 2.48 -4.69
C VAL A 38 -4.77 1.88 -3.54
N LEU A 39 -4.18 0.71 -3.77
CA LEU A 39 -3.24 0.04 -2.89
C LEU A 39 -1.88 -0.02 -3.58
N ALA A 40 -0.81 0.37 -2.88
CA ALA A 40 0.55 0.32 -3.42
C ALA A 40 1.50 -0.35 -2.41
N PRO A 41 2.35 -1.31 -2.83
CA PRO A 41 3.36 -1.88 -1.95
C PRO A 41 4.38 -0.81 -1.57
N MET A 42 4.75 -0.75 -0.29
CA MET A 42 5.73 0.19 0.24
C MET A 42 7.00 -0.52 0.70
N ALA A 43 6.85 -1.66 1.37
CA ALA A 43 7.98 -2.44 1.87
C ALA A 43 7.66 -3.93 1.84
N ILE A 44 8.67 -4.74 1.50
CA ILE A 44 8.65 -6.19 1.62
C ILE A 44 9.65 -6.58 2.70
N HIS A 45 9.22 -7.39 3.63
CA HIS A 45 10.01 -7.82 4.79
C HIS A 45 9.81 -9.32 5.05
N GLY A 46 10.71 -9.97 5.78
CA GLY A 46 10.64 -11.42 6.02
C GLY A 46 9.32 -11.89 6.69
N ASN A 47 8.65 -10.99 7.41
CA ASN A 47 7.35 -11.18 8.04
C ASN A 47 6.17 -10.59 7.24
N GLY A 48 6.28 -10.40 5.91
CA GLY A 48 5.14 -9.98 5.07
C GLY A 48 5.39 -8.76 4.17
N ILE A 49 4.32 -8.03 3.86
CA ILE A 49 4.35 -6.83 3.02
C ILE A 49 3.60 -5.69 3.71
N THR A 50 4.18 -4.50 3.76
CA THR A 50 3.47 -3.28 4.12
C THR A 50 3.03 -2.56 2.85
N CYS A 51 1.73 -2.29 2.74
CA CYS A 51 1.15 -1.52 1.65
C CYS A 51 0.62 -0.19 2.18
N VAL A 52 0.72 0.84 1.33
CA VAL A 52 0.09 2.13 1.57
C VAL A 52 -1.26 2.16 0.85
N LEU A 53 -2.27 2.64 1.57
CA LEU A 53 -3.60 2.88 1.03
C LEU A 53 -3.67 4.34 0.59
N LEU A 54 -4.02 4.53 -0.67
CA LEU A 54 -4.04 5.82 -1.34
C LEU A 54 -5.45 6.18 -1.78
N HIS A 55 -5.75 7.46 -1.75
CA HIS A 55 -6.91 8.05 -2.42
C HIS A 55 -6.41 8.96 -3.54
N ARG A 56 -6.68 8.56 -4.79
CA ARG A 56 -6.41 9.35 -5.99
C ARG A 56 -7.71 10.02 -6.44
N LYS A 57 -7.75 11.34 -6.40
CA LYS A 57 -8.88 12.11 -6.97
C LYS A 57 -8.84 12.01 -8.50
N SER A 58 -10.00 12.02 -9.16
CA SER A 58 -10.08 11.82 -10.61
C SER A 58 -9.48 13.00 -11.39
N ARG A 59 -9.26 12.78 -12.71
CA ARG A 59 -8.51 13.66 -13.62
C ARG A 59 -9.05 15.08 -13.74
N GLU A 60 -10.27 15.36 -13.30
CA GLU A 60 -10.89 16.69 -13.41
C GLU A 60 -10.26 17.73 -12.46
N HIS A 61 -9.41 17.29 -11.53
CA HIS A 61 -8.58 18.13 -10.68
C HIS A 61 -7.07 17.94 -10.96
N GLU A 62 -6.73 17.49 -12.17
CA GLU A 62 -5.36 17.42 -12.69
C GLU A 62 -4.78 18.82 -12.81
N GLN A 63 -4.07 19.23 -11.77
CA GLN A 63 -2.83 19.99 -11.95
C GLN A 63 -1.92 19.93 -10.72
N PHE A 64 -2.43 19.60 -9.51
CA PHE A 64 -1.59 19.68 -8.30
C PHE A 64 -1.83 18.65 -7.19
N PHE A 65 -2.87 17.83 -7.22
CA PHE A 65 -3.16 16.93 -6.11
C PHE A 65 -2.60 15.52 -6.36
N GLY A 66 -1.38 15.28 -5.89
CA GLY A 66 -0.80 13.94 -5.79
C GLY A 66 -1.67 12.97 -4.98
N ALA A 67 -1.41 11.67 -5.10
CA ALA A 67 -2.14 10.65 -4.35
C ALA A 67 -2.03 10.90 -2.83
N GLN A 68 -3.17 11.01 -2.14
CA GLN A 68 -3.19 11.21 -0.70
C GLN A 68 -3.03 9.86 0.00
N LYS A 69 -2.08 9.77 0.94
CA LYS A 69 -1.99 8.63 1.86
C LYS A 69 -3.16 8.68 2.83
N VAL A 70 -4.00 7.65 2.80
CA VAL A 70 -5.20 7.54 3.63
C VAL A 70 -5.15 6.37 4.61
N GLY A 71 -4.13 5.51 4.52
CA GLY A 71 -3.92 4.42 5.47
C GLY A 71 -2.68 3.59 5.19
N ILE A 72 -2.45 2.60 6.04
CA ILE A 72 -1.42 1.57 5.88
C ILE A 72 -2.05 0.22 6.23
N ALA A 73 -1.73 -0.80 5.45
CA ALA A 73 -2.11 -2.17 5.75
C ALA A 73 -0.86 -3.07 5.75
N ASN A 74 -0.81 -3.97 6.73
CA ASN A 74 0.26 -4.96 6.84
C ASN A 74 -0.31 -6.33 6.50
N PHE A 75 0.31 -7.00 5.54
CA PHE A 75 -0.08 -8.32 5.06
C PHE A 75 0.94 -9.35 5.58
N PRO A 76 0.62 -10.09 6.65
CA PRO A 76 1.52 -11.11 7.18
C PRO A 76 1.66 -12.31 6.23
N PRO A 77 2.69 -13.16 6.38
CA PRO A 77 3.00 -14.20 5.40
C PRO A 77 1.88 -15.24 5.27
N HIS A 78 1.15 -15.52 6.35
CA HIS A 78 0.02 -16.45 6.32
C HIS A 78 -1.17 -15.92 5.49
N VAL A 79 -1.35 -14.59 5.40
CA VAL A 79 -2.35 -13.96 4.53
C VAL A 79 -1.89 -14.08 3.07
N LEU A 80 -0.62 -13.78 2.80
CA LEU A 80 -0.05 -13.84 1.45
C LEU A 80 0.07 -15.27 0.90
N ALA A 81 0.26 -16.27 1.77
CA ALA A 81 0.34 -17.67 1.36
C ALA A 81 -1.02 -18.25 0.91
N GLN A 82 -2.12 -17.60 1.28
CA GLN A 82 -3.48 -18.01 0.92
C GLN A 82 -3.97 -17.33 -0.37
N THR A 83 -3.25 -16.34 -0.89
CA THR A 83 -3.58 -15.70 -2.16
C THR A 83 -2.91 -16.41 -3.33
N THR A 84 -3.58 -16.47 -4.48
CA THR A 84 -2.99 -17.02 -5.71
C THR A 84 -1.77 -16.20 -6.12
N LYS A 85 -0.68 -16.88 -6.52
CA LYS A 85 0.55 -16.24 -7.01
C LYS A 85 0.24 -15.26 -8.14
N MET A 86 0.26 -13.96 -7.85
CA MET A 86 0.27 -12.93 -8.88
C MET A 86 1.71 -12.49 -9.17
N GLY A 87 2.16 -12.80 -10.38
CA GLY A 87 3.29 -12.17 -11.09
C GLY A 87 4.58 -11.97 -10.31
N THR A 88 5.51 -12.93 -10.41
CA THR A 88 6.92 -12.70 -10.11
C THR A 88 7.47 -11.63 -11.07
N MET A 89 7.84 -10.45 -10.55
CA MET A 89 8.61 -9.46 -11.32
C MET A 89 10.09 -9.76 -11.13
N CYS A 90 10.73 -10.35 -12.15
CA CYS A 90 12.18 -10.50 -12.19
C CYS A 90 12.81 -9.16 -12.61
N ILE A 91 13.51 -8.49 -11.71
CA ILE A 91 14.39 -7.38 -12.07
C ILE A 91 15.78 -7.98 -12.30
N GLY A 92 16.09 -8.29 -13.57
CA GLY A 92 17.46 -8.62 -13.96
C GLY A 92 18.28 -7.34 -14.07
N SER A 93 19.37 -7.23 -13.33
CA SER A 93 20.45 -6.30 -13.66
C SER A 93 21.30 -6.96 -14.74
N GLN A 94 21.40 -6.31 -15.91
CA GLN A 94 22.35 -6.70 -16.93
C GLN A 94 23.77 -6.52 -16.36
N TRP A 95 24.45 -7.63 -16.11
CA TRP A 95 25.91 -7.63 -15.96
C TRP A 95 26.46 -7.66 -17.37
N ASP A 96 26.97 -6.54 -17.85
CA ASP A 96 27.83 -6.55 -19.04
C ASP A 96 29.16 -7.15 -18.61
N GLU A 97 29.34 -8.45 -18.88
CA GLU A 97 30.66 -9.03 -19.07
C GLU A 97 31.16 -8.55 -20.45
N THR A 98 31.86 -7.43 -20.47
CA THR A 98 32.81 -7.17 -21.56
C THR A 98 34.17 -7.74 -21.16
N GLU A 99 34.62 -8.63 -22.04
CA GLU A 99 35.89 -9.37 -22.11
C GLU A 99 37.15 -8.57 -21.74
#